data_AF-A0A7K4GXE2-F1
#
_entry.id   AF-A0A7K4GXE2-F1
#
_cell.length_a   1.000
_cell.length_b   1.000
_cell.length_c   1.000
_cell.angle_alpha   90.00
_cell.angle_beta   90.00
_cell.angle_gamma   90.00
#
_symmetry.space_group_name_H-M   'P 1'
#
loop_
_entity.id
_entity.type
_entity.pdbx_description
1 polymer ?
#
loop_
_entity_poly.entity_id
_entity_poly.type
_entity_poly.pdbx_seq_one_letter_code
_entity_poly.pdbx_strand_id
1 'polypeptide(L)'
;MAKKKAPAKKAPAKKKSEGYIAKAPIRRLMKKEGADLVAAEALDKLIDFLEGSAATATKEAIKVCKADKRKRVTAADIRNATR
;
A
#
# COMPACT_ATOMS: atom_id res chain seq x y z
N MET A 1 -40.74 -27.90 -24.12
CA MET A 1 -39.62 -28.22 -23.20
C MET A 1 -38.55 -27.13 -23.29
N ALA A 2 -38.63 -26.08 -22.47
CA ALA A 2 -37.66 -24.99 -22.46
C ALA A 2 -36.56 -25.27 -21.42
N LYS A 3 -35.37 -25.64 -21.88
CA LYS A 3 -34.18 -25.77 -21.02
C LYS A 3 -33.71 -24.37 -20.60
N LYS A 4 -34.03 -23.96 -19.37
CA LYS A 4 -33.46 -22.77 -18.72
C LYS A 4 -31.95 -22.97 -18.53
N LYS A 5 -31.16 -22.11 -19.15
CA LYS A 5 -29.69 -22.05 -19.01
C LYS A 5 -29.36 -21.52 -17.61
N ALA A 6 -28.65 -22.31 -16.81
CA ALA A 6 -28.28 -21.99 -15.44
C ALA A 6 -27.42 -20.72 -15.36
N PRO A 7 -27.55 -19.89 -14.30
CA PRO A 7 -26.72 -18.70 -14.13
C PRO A 7 -25.28 -19.09 -13.82
N ALA A 8 -24.34 -18.50 -14.55
CA ALA A 8 -22.91 -18.68 -14.33
C ALA A 8 -22.55 -18.31 -12.88
N LYS A 9 -21.92 -19.25 -12.16
CA LYS A 9 -21.38 -19.04 -10.81
C LYS A 9 -20.39 -17.87 -10.86
N LYS A 10 -20.71 -16.77 -10.17
CA LYS A 10 -19.77 -15.66 -9.92
C LYS A 10 -18.53 -16.23 -9.23
N ALA A 11 -17.36 -15.98 -9.83
CA ALA A 11 -16.07 -16.34 -9.24
C ALA A 11 -15.95 -15.76 -7.82
N PRO A 12 -15.34 -16.49 -6.87
CA PRO A 12 -15.17 -16.01 -5.50
C PRO A 12 -14.38 -14.71 -5.52
N ALA A 13 -14.89 -13.69 -4.82
CA ALA A 13 -14.24 -12.40 -4.68
C ALA A 13 -12.80 -12.62 -4.17
N LYS A 14 -11.80 -12.28 -5.00
CA LYS A 14 -10.38 -12.30 -4.61
C LYS A 14 -10.26 -11.51 -3.31
N LYS A 15 -9.68 -12.14 -2.27
CA LYS A 15 -9.38 -11.54 -0.96
C LYS A 15 -8.91 -10.10 -1.17
N LYS A 16 -9.61 -9.13 -0.58
CA LYS A 16 -9.10 -7.76 -0.44
C LYS A 16 -7.77 -7.90 0.27
N SER A 17 -6.66 -7.70 -0.44
CA SER A 17 -5.38 -7.48 0.20
C SER A 17 -5.56 -6.26 1.11
N GLU A 18 -5.53 -6.47 2.42
CA GLU A 18 -5.57 -5.43 3.46
C GLU A 18 -4.29 -4.60 3.44
N GLY A 19 -3.94 -4.03 2.29
CA GLY A 19 -2.87 -3.05 2.19
C GLY A 19 -3.34 -1.72 2.77
N TYR A 20 -2.47 -1.06 3.53
CA TYR A 20 -2.66 0.31 3.99
C TYR A 20 -2.66 1.29 2.81
N ILE A 21 -2.03 0.92 1.68
CA ILE A 21 -1.95 1.73 0.47
C ILE A 21 -2.91 1.20 -0.62
N ALA A 22 -3.76 2.09 -1.13
CA ALA A 22 -4.66 1.76 -2.22
C ALA A 22 -3.92 1.62 -3.56
N LYS A 23 -4.31 0.61 -4.35
CA LYS A 23 -3.71 0.33 -5.68
C LYS A 23 -3.91 1.44 -6.70
N ALA A 24 -5.09 2.07 -6.72
CA ALA A 24 -5.43 3.05 -7.75
C ALA A 24 -4.57 4.34 -7.72
N PRO A 25 -4.33 4.97 -6.55
CA PRO A 25 -3.41 6.11 -6.45
C PRO A 25 -1.98 5.80 -6.91
N ILE A 26 -1.43 4.64 -6.51
CA ILE A 26 -0.09 4.21 -6.92
C ILE A 26 -0.04 3.97 -8.42
N ARG A 27 -1.04 3.33 -9.00
CA ARG A 27 -1.12 3.14 -10.45
C ARG A 27 -1.17 4.48 -11.21
N ARG A 28 -1.90 5.46 -10.67
CA ARG A 28 -1.97 6.80 -11.26
C ARG A 28 -0.62 7.52 -11.17
N LEU A 29 0.10 7.36 -10.06
CA LEU A 29 1.46 7.87 -9.92
C LEU A 29 2.38 7.23 -10.97
N MET A 30 2.41 5.89 -11.08
CA MET A 30 3.24 5.19 -12.06
C MET A 30 2.97 5.65 -13.49
N LYS A 31 1.69 5.83 -13.86
CA LYS A 31 1.32 6.38 -15.17
C LYS A 31 1.82 7.80 -15.40
N LYS A 32 1.74 8.65 -14.37
CA LYS A 32 2.25 10.02 -14.44
C LYS A 32 3.76 10.07 -14.67
N GLU A 33 4.50 9.12 -14.10
CA GLU A 33 5.94 8.95 -14.31
C GLU A 33 6.28 8.26 -15.65
N GLY A 34 5.28 7.91 -16.48
CA GLY A 34 5.48 7.36 -17.83
C GLY A 34 5.29 5.85 -17.95
N ALA A 35 4.81 5.15 -16.91
CA ALA A 35 4.50 3.73 -17.01
C ALA A 35 3.08 3.51 -17.57
N ASP A 36 2.96 3.41 -18.90
CA ASP A 36 1.67 3.20 -19.58
C ASP A 36 1.01 1.86 -19.24
N LEU A 37 1.82 0.80 -19.23
CA LEU A 37 1.40 -0.57 -18.92
C LEU A 37 2.02 -1.03 -17.60
N VAL A 38 1.19 -1.08 -16.55
CA VAL A 38 1.58 -1.54 -15.22
C VAL A 38 0.92 -2.89 -14.95
N ALA A 39 1.74 -3.93 -14.78
CA ALA A 39 1.29 -5.24 -14.32
C ALA A 39 0.81 -5.17 -12.86
N ALA A 40 -0.21 -5.95 -12.51
CA ALA A 40 -0.75 -5.99 -11.15
C ALA A 40 0.31 -6.43 -10.12
N GLU A 41 1.15 -7.41 -10.47
CA GLU A 41 2.22 -7.90 -9.59
C GLU A 41 3.29 -6.85 -9.31
N ALA A 42 3.64 -6.03 -10.30
CA ALA A 42 4.61 -4.93 -10.12
C ALA A 42 4.06 -3.88 -9.15
N LEU A 43 2.77 -3.59 -9.27
CA LEU A 43 2.09 -2.67 -8.38
C LEU A 43 2.01 -3.21 -6.95
N ASP A 44 1.71 -4.50 -6.78
CA ASP A 44 1.64 -5.15 -5.48
C ASP A 44 3.03 -5.15 -4.80
N LYS A 45 4.10 -5.49 -5.54
CA LYS A 45 5.48 -5.39 -5.03
C LYS A 45 5.87 -3.98 -4.62
N LEU A 46 5.43 -2.96 -5.37
CA LEU A 46 5.71 -1.56 -5.03
C LEU A 46 4.98 -1.16 -3.73
N ILE A 47 3.73 -1.59 -3.56
CA ILE A 47 2.98 -1.35 -2.33
C ILE A 47 3.69 -2.02 -1.15
N ASP A 48 4.08 -3.28 -1.27
CA ASP A 48 4.77 -4.01 -0.21
C ASP A 48 6.08 -3.31 0.21
N PHE A 49 6.85 -2.82 -0.78
CA PHE A 49 8.07 -2.07 -0.52
C PHE A 49 7.81 -0.74 0.22
N LEU A 50 6.78 0.01 -0.21
CA LEU A 50 6.41 1.27 0.41
C LEU A 50 5.88 1.08 1.83
N GLU A 51 5.06 0.06 2.06
CA GLU A 51 4.54 -0.26 3.40
C GLU A 51 5.67 -0.69 4.34
N GLY A 52 6.59 -1.53 3.86
CA GLY A 52 7.77 -1.93 4.63
C GLY A 52 8.66 -0.74 4.99
N SER A 53 8.93 0.14 4.02
CA SER A 53 9.73 1.35 4.24
C SER A 53 9.05 2.31 5.22
N ALA A 54 7.75 2.55 5.05
CA ALA A 54 6.97 3.40 5.95
C ALA A 54 6.90 2.83 7.38
N ALA A 55 6.76 1.51 7.53
CA ALA A 55 6.76 0.86 8.83
C ALA A 55 8.11 1.00 9.55
N THR A 56 9.22 0.83 8.83
CA THR A 56 10.57 1.00 9.38
C THR A 56 10.81 2.44 9.81
N ALA A 57 10.54 3.40 8.93
CA ALA A 57 10.65 4.83 9.24
C ALA A 57 9.79 5.23 10.45
N THR A 58 8.56 4.72 10.55
CA THR A 58 7.67 4.99 11.68
C THR A 58 8.23 4.41 12.99
N LYS A 59 8.76 3.18 12.97
CA LYS A 59 9.38 2.55 14.15
C LYS A 59 10.58 3.35 14.64
N GLU A 60 11.43 3.84 13.74
CA GLU A 60 12.58 4.66 14.09
C GLU A 60 12.16 6.04 14.61
N ALA A 61 11.19 6.69 13.96
CA ALA A 61 10.65 7.96 14.44
C ALA A 61 10.03 7.84 15.84
N ILE A 62 9.37 6.71 16.14
CA ILE A 62 8.88 6.42 17.49
C ILE A 62 10.02 6.31 18.50
N LYS A 63 11.15 5.69 18.13
CA LYS A 63 12.33 5.60 19.02
C LYS A 63 12.90 6.98 19.32
N VAL A 64 13.06 7.83 18.30
CA VAL A 64 13.53 9.22 18.45
C VAL A 64 12.57 10.02 19.33
N CYS A 65 11.26 9.94 19.05
CA CYS A 65 10.24 10.61 19.84
C CYS A 65 10.25 10.17 21.32
N LYS A 66 10.46 8.88 21.59
CA LYS A 66 10.58 8.33 22.96
C LYS A 66 11.87 8.76 23.64
N ALA A 67 12.99 8.82 22.92
CA ALA A 67 14.26 9.32 23.46
C ALA A 67 14.12 10.77 23.94
N ASP A 68 13.35 11.58 23.19
CA ASP A 68 13.03 12.96 23.55
C ASP A 68 11.89 13.10 24.58
N LYS A 69 11.40 11.99 25.16
CA LYS A 69 10.28 11.93 26.11
C LYS A 69 8.97 12.56 25.58
N ARG A 70 8.86 12.75 24.26
CA ARG A 70 7.66 13.28 23.61
C ARG A 70 6.67 12.15 23.34
N LYS A 71 5.36 12.45 23.47
CA LYS A 71 4.28 11.49 23.17
C LYS A 71 3.79 11.55 21.72
N ARG A 72 4.15 12.61 20.99
CA ARG A 72 3.68 12.88 19.62
C ARG A 72 4.85 12.83 18.67
N VAL A 73 4.75 11.94 17.68
CA VAL A 73 5.66 11.89 16.53
C VAL A 73 5.42 13.13 15.67
N THR A 74 6.50 13.82 15.32
CA THR A 74 6.51 15.06 14.55
C THR A 74 7.21 14.86 13.20
N ALA A 75 7.11 15.87 12.32
CA ALA A 75 7.84 15.85 11.05
C ALA A 75 9.36 15.78 11.24
N ALA A 76 9.90 16.32 12.34
CA ALA A 76 11.32 16.22 12.65
C ALA A 76 11.75 14.77 12.96
N ASP A 77 10.90 14.01 13.67
CA ASP A 77 11.16 12.60 13.99
C ASP A 77 11.17 11.74 12.74
N ILE A 78 10.21 11.97 11.84
CA ILE A 78 10.15 11.28 10.55
C ILE A 78 11.38 11.63 9.71
N ARG A 79 11.76 12.91 9.62
CA ARG A 79 12.96 13.34 8.88
C ARG A 79 14.23 12.69 9.44
N ASN A 80 14.36 12.59 10.76
CA ASN A 80 15.50 11.95 11.40
C ASN A 80 15.52 10.43 11.17
N ALA A 81 14.36 9.81 11.01
CA ALA A 81 14.21 8.38 10.75
C ALA A 81 14.36 7.99 9.27
N THR A 82 14.28 8.95 8.35
CA THR A 82 14.36 8.69 6.89
C THR A 82 15.62 9.25 6.24
N ARG A 83 16.55 9.81 7.03
CA ARG A 83 17.79 10.43 6.56
C ARG A 83 18.96 9.48 6.73
#